data_AF-A0A8S3IH16-F1
#
_entry.id   AF-A0A8S3IH16-F1
#
_cell.length_a   1.000
_cell.length_b   1.000
_cell.length_c   1.000
_cell.angle_alpha   90.00
_cell.angle_beta   90.00
_cell.angle_gamma   90.00
#
_symmetry.space_group_name_H-M   'P 1'
#
loop_
_entity.id
_entity.type
_entity.pdbx_description
1 polymer ?
#
loop_
_entity_poly.entity_id
_entity_poly.type
_entity_poly.pdbx_seq_one_letter_code
_entity_poly.pdbx_strand_id
1 'polypeptide(L)'
;DSFALVVRYVPRDLEENFVSNEIQRTIASADRIKRIHYSYQRRTDDYRFDVKDYSEYNAVLQLGRIAIGHSWLSITKFYPGNRLTYCTRCWRIGHLRNTCNAESKCRICLENLNIDTPHMCNNEPKCAQCDGKHHSLDSQCQRFSPQEKSPSFERREQDFPPLTASDNHSNEKWNTALPRTTVESNKLRASYTDKTIDSINDNLVKIIDSNKRLENNVDLLSSSMKTVTLDTQLHQAVLADTINIMKDLMQYVIPASLTASKNERSSLVQVANEYYNRLHVASSRLING
;
A
#
# COMPACT_ATOMS: atom_id res chain seq x y z
N ASP A 1 8.69 -0.74 -26.17
CA ASP A 1 9.14 -0.82 -24.77
C ASP A 1 7.96 -0.64 -23.83
N SER A 2 7.96 -1.33 -22.68
CA SER A 2 6.95 -1.18 -21.64
C SER A 2 7.64 -0.94 -20.29
N PHE A 3 6.97 -0.19 -19.42
CA PHE A 3 7.47 0.18 -18.10
C PHE A 3 6.74 -0.61 -17.02
N ALA A 4 7.47 -1.28 -16.13
CA ALA A 4 6.86 -2.16 -15.14
C ALA A 4 6.64 -1.45 -13.79
N LEU A 5 5.45 -1.64 -13.23
CA LEU A 5 5.02 -1.14 -11.93
C LEU A 5 4.53 -2.28 -11.03
N VAL A 6 4.46 -2.02 -9.73
CA VAL A 6 3.90 -2.92 -8.73
C VAL A 6 2.94 -2.16 -7.83
N VAL A 7 1.71 -2.69 -7.70
CA VAL A 7 0.81 -2.37 -6.58
C VAL A 7 1.17 -3.28 -5.41
N ARG A 8 1.41 -2.69 -4.24
CA ARG A 8 1.81 -3.42 -3.03
C ARG A 8 0.69 -3.51 -2.02
N TYR A 9 0.75 -4.55 -1.19
CA TYR A 9 -0.12 -4.74 -0.03
C TYR A 9 -1.60 -4.98 -0.37
N VAL A 10 -1.87 -5.63 -1.49
CA VAL A 10 -3.22 -6.02 -1.89
C VAL A 10 -3.75 -7.10 -0.93
N PRO A 11 -4.94 -6.92 -0.31
CA PRO A 11 -5.54 -7.95 0.53
C PRO A 11 -5.77 -9.27 -0.23
N ARG A 12 -5.48 -10.39 0.43
CA ARG A 12 -5.44 -11.73 -0.19
C ARG A 12 -6.82 -12.32 -0.47
N ASP A 13 -7.83 -11.80 0.21
CA ASP A 13 -9.24 -12.10 0.06
C ASP A 13 -9.85 -11.50 -1.23
N LEU A 14 -9.14 -10.57 -1.89
CA LEU A 14 -9.57 -10.04 -3.18
C LEU A 14 -9.26 -10.99 -4.33
N GLU A 15 -10.24 -11.17 -5.22
CA GLU A 15 -10.09 -11.97 -6.43
C GLU A 15 -9.16 -11.28 -7.44
N GLU A 16 -8.31 -12.07 -8.13
CA GLU A 16 -7.36 -11.56 -9.12
C GLU A 16 -8.01 -10.79 -10.28
N ASN A 17 -9.20 -11.23 -10.73
CA ASN A 17 -9.97 -10.53 -11.76
C ASN A 17 -10.43 -9.14 -11.28
N PHE A 18 -10.90 -9.05 -10.03
CA PHE A 18 -11.32 -7.79 -9.43
C PHE A 18 -10.16 -6.80 -9.33
N VAL A 19 -9.02 -7.25 -8.80
CA VAL A 19 -7.80 -6.44 -8.68
C VAL A 19 -7.33 -5.95 -10.05
N SER A 20 -7.33 -6.83 -11.06
CA SER A 20 -6.92 -6.49 -12.43
C SER A 20 -7.83 -5.42 -13.04
N ASN A 21 -9.14 -5.55 -12.85
CA ASN A 21 -10.11 -4.58 -13.34
C ASN A 21 -9.95 -3.21 -12.68
N GLU A 22 -9.73 -3.13 -11.37
CA GLU A 22 -9.49 -1.84 -10.69
C GLU A 22 -8.17 -1.18 -11.13
N ILE A 23 -7.12 -1.97 -11.36
CA ILE A 23 -5.86 -1.48 -11.94
C ILE A 23 -6.11 -0.87 -13.32
N GLN A 24 -6.82 -1.57 -14.20
CA GLN A 24 -7.12 -1.09 -15.55
C GLN A 24 -8.08 0.11 -15.57
N ARG A 25 -8.99 0.18 -14.60
CA ARG A 25 -9.91 1.31 -14.43
C ARG A 25 -9.17 2.61 -14.11
N THR A 26 -8.09 2.51 -13.35
CA THR A 26 -7.26 3.66 -12.98
C THR A 26 -6.17 3.94 -14.01
N ILE A 27 -5.61 2.89 -14.61
CA ILE A 27 -4.45 2.94 -15.51
C ILE A 27 -4.84 2.19 -16.79
N ALA A 28 -5.35 2.93 -17.77
CA ALA A 28 -5.98 2.34 -18.95
C ALA A 28 -5.01 1.52 -19.80
N SER A 29 -3.71 1.88 -19.83
CA SER A 29 -2.71 1.10 -20.58
C SER A 29 -2.07 -0.06 -19.79
N ALA A 30 -2.55 -0.34 -18.58
CA ALA A 30 -2.05 -1.45 -17.77
C ALA A 30 -2.33 -2.81 -18.45
N ASP A 31 -1.26 -3.57 -18.67
CA ASP A 31 -1.26 -4.86 -19.33
C ASP A 31 -0.40 -5.86 -18.54
N ARG A 32 -0.52 -7.16 -18.85
CA ARG A 32 0.27 -8.24 -18.24
C ARG A 32 0.24 -8.23 -16.71
N ILE A 33 -0.92 -7.91 -16.14
CA ILE A 33 -1.16 -7.89 -14.71
C ILE A 33 -1.00 -9.31 -14.16
N LYS A 34 -0.13 -9.48 -13.17
CA LYS A 34 0.16 -10.76 -12.54
C LYS A 34 0.44 -10.59 -11.06
N ARG A 35 -0.13 -11.47 -10.25
CA ARG A 35 0.25 -11.63 -8.85
C ARG A 35 1.71 -12.10 -8.73
N ILE A 36 2.47 -11.47 -7.84
CA ILE A 36 3.83 -11.89 -7.49
C ILE A 36 3.74 -13.00 -6.45
N HIS A 37 4.27 -14.17 -6.79
CA HIS A 37 4.36 -15.29 -5.84
C HIS A 37 5.69 -15.24 -5.07
N TYR A 38 5.57 -15.10 -3.76
CA TYR A 38 6.69 -15.23 -2.83
C TYR A 38 6.80 -16.67 -2.33
N SER A 39 8.02 -17.10 -1.98
CA SER A 39 8.27 -18.43 -1.41
C SER A 39 7.67 -18.63 -0.02
N TYR A 40 7.45 -17.54 0.71
CA TYR A 40 6.85 -17.54 2.04
C TYR A 40 5.46 -16.91 1.99
N GLN A 41 4.58 -17.34 2.90
CA GLN A 41 3.22 -16.86 2.96
C GLN A 41 3.16 -15.48 3.61
N ARG A 42 2.67 -14.49 2.86
CA ARG A 42 2.39 -13.14 3.34
C ARG A 42 0.90 -12.96 3.60
N ARG A 43 0.56 -11.98 4.44
CA ARG A 43 -0.84 -11.56 4.68
C ARG A 43 -1.44 -10.82 3.49
N THR A 44 -0.60 -10.22 2.66
CA THR A 44 -0.97 -9.45 1.48
C THR A 44 -0.20 -9.93 0.27
N ASP A 45 -0.73 -9.62 -0.91
CA ASP A 45 -0.12 -9.88 -2.20
C ASP A 45 0.35 -8.60 -2.86
N ASP A 46 1.30 -8.76 -3.78
CA ASP A 46 1.78 -7.68 -4.62
C ASP A 46 1.46 -8.04 -6.08
N TYR A 47 1.01 -7.07 -6.87
CA TYR A 47 0.63 -7.27 -8.27
C TYR A 47 1.54 -6.45 -9.17
N ARG A 48 2.19 -7.13 -10.11
CA ARG A 48 2.99 -6.50 -11.15
C ARG A 48 2.14 -6.26 -12.39
N PHE A 49 2.37 -5.14 -13.06
CA PHE A 49 1.79 -4.85 -14.36
C PHE A 49 2.74 -4.01 -15.21
N ASP A 50 2.56 -4.05 -16.53
CA ASP A 50 3.33 -3.29 -17.49
C ASP A 50 2.46 -2.13 -18.03
N VAL A 51 3.03 -0.94 -18.18
CA VAL A 51 2.40 0.27 -18.72
C VAL A 51 3.12 0.62 -20.03
N LYS A 52 2.37 0.88 -21.10
CA LYS A 52 2.95 1.11 -22.43
C LYS A 52 3.37 2.57 -22.63
N ASP A 53 2.60 3.51 -22.08
CA ASP A 53 2.89 4.93 -22.21
C ASP A 53 3.81 5.44 -21.09
N TYR A 54 4.85 6.19 -21.47
CA TYR A 54 5.80 6.77 -20.53
C TYR A 54 5.20 7.95 -19.75
N SER A 55 4.31 8.72 -20.37
CA SER A 55 3.64 9.84 -19.69
C SER A 55 2.71 9.31 -18.60
N GLU A 56 1.86 8.34 -18.93
CA GLU A 56 1.01 7.65 -17.95
C GLU A 56 1.84 6.97 -16.85
N TYR A 57 2.92 6.27 -17.19
CA TYR A 57 3.81 5.66 -16.20
C TYR A 57 4.34 6.68 -15.17
N ASN A 58 4.80 7.85 -15.60
CA ASN A 58 5.29 8.89 -14.70
C ASN A 58 4.16 9.52 -13.89
N ALA A 59 2.99 9.76 -14.49
CA ALA A 59 1.82 10.28 -13.79
C ALA A 59 1.37 9.33 -12.67
N VAL A 60 1.31 8.03 -12.96
CA VAL A 60 0.96 6.98 -11.97
C VAL A 60 1.98 6.92 -10.84
N LEU A 61 3.27 7.04 -11.15
CA LEU A 61 4.30 7.10 -10.12
C LEU A 61 4.23 8.37 -9.26
N GLN A 62 3.89 9.50 -9.86
CA GLN A 62 3.71 10.75 -9.14
C GLN A 62 2.48 10.70 -8.22
N LEU A 63 1.41 10.01 -8.63
CA LEU A 63 0.27 9.70 -7.77
C LEU A 63 0.68 8.79 -6.61
N GLY A 64 1.51 7.78 -6.87
CA GLY A 64 2.11 6.90 -5.86
C GLY A 64 1.14 5.94 -5.16
N ARG A 65 -0.17 6.03 -5.46
CA ARG A 65 -1.23 5.20 -4.87
C ARG A 65 -2.40 4.97 -5.82
N ILE A 66 -3.11 3.87 -5.61
CA ILE A 66 -4.31 3.46 -6.35
C ILE A 66 -5.38 2.95 -5.40
N ALA A 67 -6.64 3.22 -5.72
CA ALA A 67 -7.77 2.65 -5.00
C ALA A 67 -8.08 1.24 -5.54
N ILE A 68 -8.09 0.23 -4.66
CA ILE A 68 -8.53 -1.13 -4.98
C ILE A 68 -9.46 -1.60 -3.86
N GLY A 69 -10.71 -1.91 -4.20
CA GLY A 69 -11.76 -2.17 -3.22
C GLY A 69 -12.00 -0.94 -2.34
N HIS A 70 -11.83 -1.09 -1.03
CA HIS A 70 -12.00 -0.01 -0.04
C HIS A 70 -10.68 0.57 0.49
N SER A 71 -9.56 0.27 -0.18
CA SER A 71 -8.21 0.60 0.31
C SER A 71 -7.40 1.40 -0.71
N TRP A 72 -6.60 2.35 -0.20
CA TRP A 72 -5.57 3.03 -0.99
C TRP A 72 -4.25 2.28 -0.86
N LEU A 73 -3.76 1.74 -1.97
CA LEU A 73 -2.58 0.88 -2.03
C LEU A 73 -1.43 1.59 -2.73
N SER A 74 -0.20 1.30 -2.29
CA SER A 74 1.00 1.96 -2.82
C SER A 74 1.39 1.41 -4.20
N ILE A 75 1.71 2.31 -5.12
CA ILE A 75 2.31 1.98 -6.42
C ILE A 75 3.79 2.34 -6.40
N THR A 76 4.63 1.40 -6.86
CA THR A 76 6.08 1.59 -6.92
C THR A 76 6.64 1.08 -8.24
N LYS A 77 7.83 1.56 -8.61
CA LYS A 77 8.60 1.00 -9.73
C LYS A 77 8.88 -0.48 -9.49
N PHE A 78 8.65 -1.31 -10.49
CA PHE A 78 9.10 -2.70 -10.43
C PHE A 78 10.58 -2.77 -10.74
N TYR A 79 11.36 -3.21 -9.76
CA TYR A 79 12.76 -3.57 -9.97
C TYR A 79 12.83 -5.10 -10.09
N PRO A 80 13.12 -5.65 -11.28
CA PRO A 80 13.31 -7.09 -11.41
C PRO A 80 14.51 -7.52 -10.54
N GLY A 81 14.26 -8.41 -9.58
CA GLY A 81 15.30 -8.94 -8.69
C GLY A 81 16.46 -9.64 -9.42
N ASN A 82 16.27 -9.98 -10.70
CA ASN A 82 17.25 -10.70 -11.50
C ASN A 82 18.31 -9.82 -12.18
N ARG A 83 18.33 -8.50 -11.98
CA ARG A 83 19.42 -7.68 -12.57
C ARG A 83 20.79 -7.97 -11.94
N LEU A 84 20.83 -8.48 -10.72
CA LEU A 84 22.07 -8.78 -9.99
C LEU A 84 22.26 -10.28 -9.70
N THR A 85 21.52 -11.17 -10.37
CA THR A 85 21.82 -12.61 -10.26
C THR A 85 22.98 -12.96 -11.18
N TYR A 86 24.13 -13.30 -10.58
CA TYR A 86 25.25 -13.87 -11.30
C TYR A 86 24.93 -15.32 -11.68
N CYS A 87 25.03 -15.64 -12.97
CA CYS A 87 24.93 -17.01 -13.42
C CYS A 87 26.16 -17.80 -12.95
N THR A 88 26.01 -18.78 -12.08
CA THR A 88 27.15 -19.59 -11.58
C THR A 88 27.75 -20.55 -12.62
N ARG A 89 27.24 -20.53 -13.87
CA ARG A 89 27.81 -21.26 -15.01
C ARG A 89 28.79 -20.39 -15.80
N CYS A 90 28.41 -19.17 -16.16
CA CYS A 90 29.23 -18.29 -17.01
C CYS A 90 29.66 -16.97 -16.34
N TRP A 91 29.23 -16.74 -15.10
CA TRP A 91 29.49 -15.57 -14.25
C TRP A 91 29.00 -14.22 -14.77
N ARG A 92 28.25 -14.21 -15.88
CA ARG A 92 27.53 -13.02 -16.36
C ARG A 92 26.24 -12.78 -15.57
N ILE A 93 25.83 -11.52 -15.50
CA ILE A 93 24.56 -11.09 -14.91
C ILE A 93 23.39 -11.24 -15.89
N GLY A 94 22.17 -11.17 -15.36
CA GLY A 94 20.95 -11.00 -16.16
C GLY A 94 20.27 -12.29 -16.61
N HIS A 95 20.74 -13.46 -16.18
CA HIS A 95 20.05 -14.74 -16.44
C HIS A 95 20.32 -15.77 -15.35
N LEU A 96 19.46 -16.78 -15.27
CA LEU A 96 19.57 -17.88 -14.32
C LEU A 96 20.46 -18.99 -14.87
N ARG A 97 21.08 -19.78 -13.98
CA ARG A 97 21.92 -20.93 -14.37
C ARG A 97 21.19 -21.91 -15.30
N ASN A 98 19.91 -22.16 -15.04
CA ASN A 98 19.10 -23.13 -15.77
C ASN A 98 18.76 -22.70 -17.21
N THR A 99 18.81 -21.39 -17.49
CA THR A 99 18.57 -20.84 -18.83
C THR A 99 19.88 -20.49 -19.56
N CYS A 100 21.02 -20.85 -18.98
CA CYS A 100 22.33 -20.54 -19.54
C CYS A 100 22.79 -21.62 -20.51
N ASN A 101 23.01 -21.23 -21.77
CA ASN A 101 23.52 -22.10 -22.82
C ASN A 101 25.07 -22.07 -22.96
N ALA A 102 25.76 -21.28 -22.14
CA ALA A 102 27.22 -21.19 -22.19
C ALA A 102 27.88 -22.37 -21.46
N GLU A 103 29.14 -22.66 -21.78
CA GLU A 103 29.94 -23.63 -21.03
C GLU A 103 30.19 -23.17 -19.59
N SER A 104 30.42 -24.13 -18.70
CA SER A 104 30.75 -23.83 -17.31
C SER A 104 32.14 -23.23 -17.24
N LYS A 105 32.32 -22.14 -16.51
CA LYS A 105 33.57 -21.38 -16.45
C LYS A 105 34.08 -21.26 -15.02
N CYS A 106 35.39 -21.17 -14.88
CA CYS A 106 36.04 -20.88 -13.61
C CYS A 106 35.65 -19.49 -13.12
N ARG A 107 35.35 -19.36 -11.82
CA ARG A 107 34.96 -18.10 -11.19
C ARG A 107 36.05 -17.03 -11.25
N ILE A 108 37.32 -17.46 -11.28
CA ILE A 108 38.48 -16.57 -11.18
C ILE A 108 38.94 -16.19 -12.59
N CYS A 109 39.37 -17.16 -13.40
CA CYS A 109 39.97 -16.90 -14.70
C CYS A 109 39.01 -16.93 -15.89
N LEU A 110 37.76 -17.37 -15.69
CA LEU A 110 36.74 -17.55 -16.74
C LEU A 110 37.10 -18.55 -17.85
N GLU A 111 38.11 -19.38 -17.63
CA GLU A 111 38.41 -20.53 -18.50
C GLU A 111 37.34 -21.62 -18.34
N ASN A 112 37.16 -22.43 -19.37
CA ASN A 112 36.15 -23.47 -19.39
C ASN A 112 36.51 -24.61 -18.42
N LEU A 113 35.53 -25.00 -17.60
CA LEU A 113 35.57 -26.18 -16.75
C LEU A 113 35.13 -27.38 -17.60
N ASN A 114 36.09 -28.08 -18.18
CA ASN A 114 35.84 -29.35 -18.85
C ASN A 114 35.57 -30.44 -17.81
N ILE A 115 34.66 -31.38 -18.13
CA ILE A 115 34.30 -32.49 -17.23
C ILE A 115 35.42 -33.52 -17.15
N ASP A 116 36.16 -33.70 -18.26
CA ASP A 116 37.12 -34.80 -18.42
C ASP A 116 38.53 -34.47 -17.92
N THR A 117 38.82 -33.20 -17.61
CA THR A 117 40.15 -32.74 -17.20
C THR A 117 40.06 -31.85 -15.96
N PRO A 118 40.87 -32.09 -14.91
CA PRO A 118 40.90 -31.20 -13.77
C PRO A 118 41.36 -29.81 -14.22
N HIS A 119 40.50 -28.80 -14.01
CA HIS A 119 40.84 -27.42 -14.31
C HIS A 119 41.90 -26.91 -13.32
N MET A 120 43.06 -26.49 -13.86
CA MET A 120 44.11 -25.81 -13.10
C MET A 120 43.94 -24.30 -13.24
N CYS A 121 43.41 -23.65 -12.21
CA CYS A 121 43.20 -22.21 -12.25
C CYS A 121 44.54 -21.46 -12.25
N ASN A 122 44.73 -20.56 -13.21
CA ASN A 122 45.91 -19.71 -13.32
C ASN A 122 45.94 -18.53 -12.31
N ASN A 123 44.90 -18.39 -11.47
CA ASN A 123 44.72 -17.30 -10.50
C ASN A 123 44.76 -15.88 -11.10
N GLU A 124 44.60 -15.73 -12.41
CA GLU A 124 44.46 -14.42 -13.05
C GLU A 124 42.98 -14.02 -13.08
N PRO A 125 42.53 -13.06 -12.24
CA PRO A 125 41.12 -12.72 -12.15
C PRO A 125 40.65 -12.02 -13.43
N LYS A 126 39.55 -12.52 -13.99
CA LYS A 126 38.90 -11.98 -15.17
C LYS A 126 37.40 -11.76 -14.92
N CYS A 127 36.89 -10.63 -15.39
CA CYS A 127 35.50 -10.24 -15.22
C CYS A 127 34.64 -10.66 -16.43
N ALA A 128 33.51 -11.35 -16.21
CA ALA A 128 32.68 -11.87 -17.31
C ALA A 128 31.85 -10.79 -18.01
N GLN A 129 31.82 -9.59 -17.43
CA GLN A 129 31.01 -8.44 -17.80
C GLN A 129 31.81 -7.44 -18.62
N CYS A 130 33.07 -7.20 -18.25
CA CYS A 130 33.93 -6.19 -18.88
C CYS A 130 35.30 -6.72 -19.31
N ASP A 131 35.58 -8.03 -19.11
CA ASP A 131 36.86 -8.68 -19.40
C ASP A 131 38.08 -8.05 -18.71
N GLY A 132 37.84 -7.24 -17.67
CA GLY A 132 38.88 -6.58 -16.88
C GLY A 132 39.58 -7.51 -15.88
N LYS A 133 40.71 -7.04 -15.34
CA LYS A 133 41.55 -7.76 -14.36
C LYS A 133 40.99 -7.70 -12.93
N HIS A 134 39.75 -8.12 -12.75
CA HIS A 134 39.09 -8.22 -11.44
C HIS A 134 38.06 -9.36 -11.47
N HIS A 135 37.62 -9.81 -10.29
CA HIS A 135 36.60 -10.85 -10.20
C HIS A 135 35.25 -10.35 -10.71
N SER A 136 34.47 -11.21 -11.36
CA SER A 136 33.13 -10.86 -11.85
C SER A 136 32.17 -10.34 -10.76
N LEU A 137 32.43 -10.69 -9.49
CA LEU A 137 31.66 -10.25 -8.32
C LEU A 137 32.16 -8.96 -7.69
N ASP A 138 33.22 -8.35 -8.24
CA ASP A 138 33.80 -7.14 -7.69
C ASP A 138 32.88 -5.93 -7.92
N SER A 139 32.64 -5.19 -6.84
CA SER A 139 31.82 -3.97 -6.81
C SER A 139 32.37 -2.83 -7.68
N GLN A 140 33.66 -2.90 -8.03
CA GLN A 140 34.37 -1.87 -8.81
C GLN A 140 34.27 -2.08 -10.33
N CYS A 141 33.55 -3.10 -10.80
CA CYS A 141 33.38 -3.32 -12.23
C CYS A 141 32.58 -2.17 -12.87
N GLN A 142 33.18 -1.48 -13.84
CA GLN A 142 32.62 -0.29 -14.51
C GLN A 142 31.26 -0.52 -15.19
N ARG A 143 30.89 -1.78 -15.45
CA ARG A 143 29.57 -2.14 -15.99
C ARG A 143 28.45 -2.02 -14.94
N PHE A 144 28.78 -1.91 -13.66
CA PHE A 144 27.85 -1.69 -12.57
C PHE A 144 27.95 -0.23 -12.11
N SER A 145 27.23 0.68 -12.78
CA SER A 145 27.11 2.03 -12.25
C SER A 145 26.16 2.01 -11.01
N PRO A 146 26.43 2.78 -9.95
CA PRO A 146 25.65 2.76 -8.70
C PRO A 146 24.15 3.10 -8.83
N GLN A 147 23.69 3.55 -10.00
CA GLN A 147 22.28 3.89 -10.24
C GLN A 147 21.36 2.67 -10.36
N GLU A 148 21.90 1.45 -10.48
CA GLU A 148 21.15 0.19 -10.49
C GLU A 148 21.29 -0.62 -9.20
N LYS A 149 21.78 -0.01 -8.11
CA LYS A 149 21.65 -0.63 -6.79
C LYS A 149 20.15 -0.68 -6.47
N SER A 150 19.54 -1.86 -6.60
CA SER A 150 18.23 -2.15 -6.03
C SER A 150 18.23 -1.61 -4.60
N PRO A 151 17.26 -0.78 -4.19
CA PRO A 151 17.20 -0.33 -2.81
C PRO A 151 17.27 -1.57 -1.92
N SER A 152 18.24 -1.58 -1.01
CA SER A 152 18.36 -2.58 0.03
C SER A 152 16.97 -2.76 0.65
N PHE A 153 16.60 -4.01 0.89
CA PHE A 153 15.37 -4.40 1.58
C PHE A 153 15.44 -4.02 3.08
N GLU A 154 16.00 -2.85 3.40
CA GLU A 154 15.95 -2.27 4.72
C GLU A 154 14.53 -1.75 4.95
N ARG A 155 13.98 -2.13 6.10
CA ARG A 155 12.63 -1.85 6.56
C ARG A 155 12.31 -0.36 6.42
N ARG A 156 11.66 0.04 5.33
CA ARG A 156 11.01 1.34 5.18
C ARG A 156 9.65 1.33 5.88
N GLU A 157 9.66 1.11 7.19
CA GLU A 157 8.47 1.32 8.02
C GLU A 157 8.37 2.75 8.55
N GLN A 158 9.29 3.69 8.20
CA GLN A 158 9.32 5.01 8.87
C GLN A 158 9.58 6.25 7.99
N ASP A 159 9.57 6.15 6.65
CA ASP A 159 9.74 7.35 5.80
C ASP A 159 8.40 7.90 5.31
N PHE A 160 7.56 8.37 6.24
CA PHE A 160 6.60 9.41 5.94
C PHE A 160 6.67 10.47 7.04
N PRO A 161 6.99 11.74 6.73
CA PRO A 161 6.82 12.79 7.71
C PRO A 161 5.34 12.87 8.10
N PRO A 162 5.01 13.06 9.39
CA PRO A 162 3.64 13.26 9.79
C PRO A 162 3.11 14.51 9.06
N LEU A 163 1.90 14.41 8.51
CA LEU A 163 1.19 15.56 7.98
C LEU A 163 0.89 16.51 9.15
N THR A 164 1.79 17.45 9.41
CA THR A 164 1.48 18.59 10.26
C THR A 164 0.62 19.55 9.45
N ALA A 165 -0.64 19.66 9.85
CA ALA A 165 -1.51 20.73 9.41
C ALA A 165 -0.94 22.09 9.86
N SER A 166 -1.11 23.11 9.01
CA SER A 166 -0.80 24.52 9.23
C SER A 166 0.69 24.89 9.15
N ASP A 167 1.05 25.66 8.12
CA ASP A 167 1.18 27.11 8.35
C ASP A 167 1.16 27.89 7.04
N ASN A 168 0.34 28.94 7.05
CA ASN A 168 0.27 29.99 6.06
C ASN A 168 1.59 30.77 6.03
N HIS A 169 2.24 30.92 4.87
CA HIS A 169 3.01 32.14 4.61
C HIS A 169 3.23 32.44 3.11
N SER A 170 2.65 33.58 2.73
CA SER A 170 3.11 34.58 1.75
C SER A 170 3.47 34.20 0.31
N ASN A 171 2.61 34.69 -0.60
CA ASN A 171 2.95 35.36 -1.87
C ASN A 171 4.44 35.63 -2.10
N GLU A 172 5.07 34.86 -2.99
CA GLU A 172 6.20 35.36 -3.77
C GLU A 172 5.95 35.23 -5.27
N LYS A 173 6.06 36.41 -5.86
CA LYS A 173 5.83 36.87 -7.22
C LYS A 173 6.86 36.26 -8.17
N TRP A 174 6.46 35.29 -8.99
CA TRP A 174 7.29 34.84 -10.12
C TRP A 174 7.18 35.83 -11.29
N ASN A 175 8.10 36.80 -11.35
CA ASN A 175 8.33 37.58 -12.55
C ASN A 175 9.02 36.68 -13.60
N THR A 176 8.28 36.28 -14.65
CA THR A 176 8.85 35.69 -15.86
C THR A 176 8.73 36.69 -17.01
N ALA A 177 9.85 37.31 -17.37
CA ALA A 177 9.95 38.09 -18.61
C ALA A 177 10.05 37.10 -19.79
N LEU A 178 9.07 37.14 -20.69
CA LEU A 178 9.10 36.43 -21.98
C LEU A 178 9.62 37.37 -23.09
N PRO A 179 10.33 36.84 -24.11
CA PRO A 179 10.83 37.64 -25.22
C PRO A 179 9.70 38.02 -26.19
N ARG A 180 9.75 39.27 -26.67
CA ARG A 180 8.87 39.84 -27.70
C ARG A 180 8.90 38.99 -28.97
N THR A 181 7.74 38.52 -29.39
CA THR A 181 7.48 38.12 -30.78
C THR A 181 6.37 39.01 -31.37
N THR A 182 6.44 39.17 -32.68
CA THR A 182 5.93 40.26 -33.51
C THR A 182 4.40 40.32 -33.68
N VAL A 183 3.92 41.49 -34.09
CA VAL A 183 2.57 42.06 -33.87
C VAL A 183 1.47 41.60 -34.84
N GLU A 184 1.73 40.74 -35.83
CA GLU A 184 0.76 40.49 -36.92
C GLU A 184 -0.19 39.29 -36.74
N SER A 185 -0.02 38.47 -35.69
CA SER A 185 -0.83 37.26 -35.50
C SER A 185 -2.09 37.44 -34.63
N ASN A 186 -2.36 38.64 -34.10
CA ASN A 186 -3.27 38.81 -32.96
C ASN A 186 -4.74 39.15 -33.31
N LYS A 187 -5.12 39.38 -34.57
CA LYS A 187 -6.52 39.70 -34.92
C LYS A 187 -7.44 38.50 -35.14
N LEU A 188 -6.89 37.32 -35.47
CA LEU A 188 -7.69 36.09 -35.67
C LEU A 188 -7.77 35.21 -34.41
N ARG A 189 -6.89 35.43 -33.42
CA ARG A 189 -6.82 34.61 -32.21
C ARG A 189 -7.77 35.05 -31.09
N ALA A 190 -8.19 36.31 -31.06
CA ALA A 190 -9.03 36.86 -29.99
C ALA A 190 -10.51 36.41 -30.06
N SER A 191 -11.02 36.02 -31.23
CA SER A 191 -12.46 35.70 -31.37
C SER A 191 -12.81 34.24 -31.02
N TYR A 192 -11.84 33.32 -30.99
CA TYR A 192 -12.07 31.89 -30.72
C TYR A 192 -11.61 31.47 -29.32
N THR A 193 -10.86 32.30 -28.60
CA THR A 193 -10.37 31.98 -27.25
C THR A 193 -11.37 32.34 -26.16
N ASP A 194 -12.18 33.38 -26.32
CA ASP A 194 -13.07 33.86 -25.26
C ASP A 194 -14.20 32.89 -24.95
N LYS A 195 -14.83 32.29 -25.97
CA LYS A 195 -15.91 31.30 -25.76
C LYS A 195 -15.44 30.02 -25.07
N THR A 196 -14.21 29.59 -25.34
CA THR A 196 -13.61 28.42 -24.68
C THR A 196 -13.21 28.74 -23.25
N ILE A 197 -12.70 29.95 -22.99
CA ILE A 197 -12.36 30.41 -21.64
C ILE A 197 -13.62 30.51 -20.78
N ASP A 198 -14.72 31.07 -21.30
CA ASP A 198 -15.99 31.16 -20.58
C ASP A 198 -16.54 29.78 -20.24
N SER A 199 -16.51 28.84 -21.19
CA SER A 199 -16.94 27.46 -20.94
C SER A 199 -16.06 26.74 -19.91
N ILE A 200 -14.76 27.01 -19.87
CA ILE A 200 -13.85 26.46 -18.87
C ILE A 200 -14.18 27.04 -17.49
N ASN A 201 -14.42 28.35 -17.39
CA ASN A 201 -14.79 29.02 -16.15
C ASN A 201 -16.12 28.49 -15.59
N ASP A 202 -17.13 28.30 -16.45
CA ASP A 202 -18.41 27.71 -16.04
C ASP A 202 -18.24 26.28 -15.49
N ASN A 203 -17.37 25.48 -16.11
CA ASN A 203 -17.07 24.14 -15.62
C ASN A 203 -16.32 24.19 -14.29
N LEU A 204 -15.39 25.13 -14.10
CA LEU A 204 -14.69 25.31 -12.82
C LEU A 204 -15.66 25.70 -11.70
N VAL A 205 -16.62 26.60 -11.95
CA VAL A 205 -17.65 26.98 -10.97
C VAL A 205 -18.50 25.77 -10.57
N LYS A 206 -18.93 24.95 -11.54
CA LYS A 206 -19.68 23.71 -11.27
C LYS A 206 -18.89 22.69 -10.44
N ILE A 207 -17.59 22.59 -10.69
CA ILE A 207 -16.69 21.70 -9.91
C ILE A 207 -16.57 22.23 -8.47
N ILE A 208 -16.37 23.53 -8.29
CA ILE A 208 -16.28 24.15 -6.96
C ILE A 208 -17.57 23.91 -6.15
N ASP A 209 -18.74 24.13 -6.76
CA ASP A 209 -20.03 23.88 -6.10
C ASP A 209 -20.23 22.40 -5.75
N SER A 210 -19.79 21.50 -6.62
CA SER A 210 -19.86 20.05 -6.38
C SER A 210 -18.95 19.64 -5.21
N ASN A 211 -17.74 20.20 -5.13
CA ASN A 211 -16.82 19.95 -4.01
C ASN A 211 -17.40 20.46 -2.69
N LYS A 212 -18.01 21.65 -2.67
CA LYS A 212 -18.66 22.20 -1.48
C LYS A 212 -19.82 21.32 -0.98
N ARG A 213 -20.58 20.71 -1.90
CA ARG A 213 -21.63 19.73 -1.54
C ARG A 213 -21.03 18.46 -0.95
N LEU A 214 -19.90 17.98 -1.48
CA LEU A 214 -19.21 16.81 -0.95
C LEU A 214 -18.67 17.07 0.45
N GLU A 215 -18.10 18.24 0.72
CA GLU A 215 -17.65 18.65 2.06
C GLU A 215 -18.80 18.60 3.08
N ASN A 216 -19.96 19.19 2.75
CA ASN A 216 -21.14 19.13 3.62
C ASN A 216 -21.61 17.68 3.89
N ASN A 217 -21.55 16.80 2.88
CA ASN A 217 -21.92 15.40 3.04
C ASN A 217 -20.92 14.65 3.94
N VAL A 218 -19.63 14.95 3.84
CA VAL A 218 -18.60 14.39 4.72
C VAL A 218 -18.84 14.82 6.17
N ASP A 219 -19.22 16.08 6.40
CA ASP A 219 -19.54 16.58 7.75
C ASP A 219 -20.80 15.90 8.35
N LEU A 220 -21.82 15.67 7.53
CA LEU A 220 -23.03 14.92 7.93
C LEU A 220 -22.71 13.46 8.27
N LEU A 221 -21.86 12.81 7.46
CA LEU A 221 -21.41 11.44 7.72
C LEU A 221 -20.55 11.36 8.98
N SER A 222 -19.65 12.33 9.20
CA SER A 222 -18.84 12.44 10.41
C SER A 222 -19.72 12.58 11.66
N SER A 223 -20.77 13.39 11.59
CA SER A 223 -21.74 13.56 12.67
C SER A 223 -22.52 12.26 12.94
N SER A 224 -22.94 11.56 11.89
CA SER A 224 -23.63 10.25 12.02
C SER A 224 -22.71 9.15 12.54
N MET A 225 -21.43 9.15 12.20
CA MET A 225 -20.47 8.19 12.77
C MET A 225 -20.24 8.42 14.26
N LYS A 226 -20.27 9.68 14.72
CA LYS A 226 -20.14 10.00 16.15
C LYS A 226 -21.30 9.43 16.97
N THR A 227 -22.54 9.48 16.46
CA THR A 227 -23.70 8.91 17.15
C THR A 227 -23.59 7.39 17.23
N VAL A 228 -23.26 6.72 16.11
CA VAL A 228 -23.05 5.25 16.10
C VAL A 228 -21.94 4.82 17.06
N THR A 229 -20.87 5.61 17.15
CA THR A 229 -19.76 5.33 18.07
C THR A 229 -20.22 5.43 19.54
N LEU A 230 -21.05 6.43 19.85
CA LEU A 230 -21.61 6.61 21.20
C LEU A 230 -22.54 5.45 21.57
N ASP A 231 -23.41 5.03 20.66
CA ASP A 231 -24.33 3.90 20.88
C ASP A 231 -23.56 2.60 21.10
N THR A 232 -22.49 2.39 20.33
CA THR A 232 -21.61 1.22 20.49
C THR A 232 -20.92 1.22 21.86
N GLN A 233 -20.45 2.38 22.34
CA GLN A 233 -19.86 2.50 23.68
C GLN A 233 -20.89 2.23 24.78
N LEU A 234 -22.13 2.71 24.62
CA LEU A 234 -23.22 2.43 25.56
C LEU A 234 -23.52 0.93 25.61
N HIS A 235 -23.64 0.27 24.45
CA HIS A 235 -23.87 -1.18 24.37
C HIS A 235 -22.75 -1.97 25.05
N GLN A 236 -21.49 -1.59 24.82
CA GLN A 236 -20.34 -2.22 25.47
C GLN A 236 -20.36 -2.05 26.99
N ALA A 237 -20.72 -0.86 27.49
CA ALA A 237 -20.83 -0.61 28.92
C ALA A 237 -21.92 -1.47 29.58
N VAL A 238 -23.10 -1.57 28.96
CA VAL A 238 -24.18 -2.42 29.49
C VAL A 238 -23.80 -3.90 29.48
N LEU A 239 -23.14 -4.37 28.42
CA LEU A 239 -22.66 -5.76 28.36
C LEU A 239 -21.66 -6.06 29.48
N ALA A 240 -20.72 -5.15 29.75
CA ALA A 240 -19.75 -5.29 30.83
C ALA A 240 -20.45 -5.37 32.21
N ASP A 241 -21.43 -4.49 32.47
CA ASP A 241 -22.22 -4.52 33.71
C ASP A 241 -22.99 -5.84 33.87
N THR A 242 -23.58 -6.33 32.79
CA THR A 242 -24.34 -7.59 32.78
C THR A 242 -23.43 -8.78 33.10
N ILE A 243 -22.22 -8.83 32.52
CA ILE A 243 -21.21 -9.85 32.80
C ILE A 243 -20.79 -9.82 34.26
N ASN A 244 -20.55 -8.63 34.82
CA ASN A 244 -20.18 -8.49 36.23
C ASN A 244 -21.28 -8.97 37.17
N ILE A 245 -22.54 -8.63 36.89
CA ILE A 245 -23.69 -9.13 37.67
C ILE A 245 -23.77 -10.66 37.61
N MET A 246 -23.62 -11.26 36.42
CA MET A 246 -23.63 -12.72 36.28
C MET A 246 -22.48 -13.39 37.05
N LYS A 247 -21.29 -12.78 37.02
CA LYS A 247 -20.13 -13.27 37.77
C LYS A 247 -20.37 -13.26 39.28
N ASP A 248 -20.94 -12.18 39.82
CA ASP A 248 -21.28 -12.07 41.23
C ASP A 248 -22.31 -13.12 41.66
N LEU A 249 -23.35 -13.33 40.85
CA LEU A 249 -24.36 -14.37 41.08
C LEU A 249 -23.72 -15.76 41.15
N MET A 250 -22.85 -16.08 40.18
CA MET A 250 -22.17 -17.38 40.13
C MET A 250 -21.18 -17.59 41.27
N GLN A 251 -20.47 -16.56 41.68
CA GLN A 251 -19.39 -16.66 42.66
C GLN A 251 -19.89 -16.63 44.11
N TYR A 252 -20.94 -15.86 44.42
CA TYR A 252 -21.37 -15.62 45.79
C TYR A 252 -22.74 -16.21 46.11
N VAL A 253 -23.72 -16.09 45.20
CA VAL A 253 -25.11 -16.45 45.51
C VAL A 253 -25.36 -17.94 45.34
N ILE A 254 -24.88 -18.53 44.23
CA ILE A 254 -25.07 -19.97 43.97
C ILE A 254 -24.40 -20.84 45.05
N PRO A 255 -23.13 -20.65 45.41
CA PRO A 255 -22.48 -21.49 46.42
C PRO A 255 -23.10 -21.33 47.82
N ALA A 256 -23.48 -20.11 48.20
CA ALA A 256 -24.15 -19.85 49.48
C ALA A 256 -25.53 -20.52 49.57
N SER A 257 -26.26 -20.60 48.44
CA SER A 257 -27.57 -21.27 48.40
C SER A 257 -27.51 -22.78 48.63
N LEU A 258 -26.38 -23.41 48.28
CA LEU A 258 -26.16 -24.85 48.43
C LEU A 258 -25.84 -25.25 49.87
N THR A 259 -25.26 -24.35 50.66
CA THR A 259 -24.83 -24.62 52.05
C THR A 259 -25.75 -24.00 53.11
N ALA A 260 -26.69 -23.14 52.71
CA ALA A 260 -27.58 -22.40 53.61
C ALA A 260 -28.65 -23.24 54.30
N SER A 261 -28.84 -23.00 55.60
CA SER A 261 -29.93 -23.51 56.42
C SER A 261 -31.30 -22.94 55.99
N LYS A 262 -32.40 -23.55 56.45
CA LYS A 262 -33.78 -23.14 56.08
C LYS A 262 -34.07 -21.66 56.35
N ASN A 263 -33.49 -21.08 57.40
CA ASN A 263 -33.69 -19.68 57.77
C ASN A 263 -32.85 -18.70 56.93
N GLU A 264 -31.66 -19.11 56.46
CA GLU A 264 -30.77 -18.28 55.64
C GLU A 264 -31.22 -18.18 54.17
N ARG A 265 -32.03 -19.14 53.71
CA ARG A 265 -32.58 -19.13 52.33
C ARG A 265 -33.45 -17.92 52.04
N SER A 266 -34.17 -17.38 53.03
CA SER A 266 -35.01 -16.19 52.83
C SER A 266 -34.18 -14.95 52.51
N SER A 267 -33.01 -14.79 53.16
CA SER A 267 -32.09 -13.69 52.89
C SER A 267 -31.45 -13.81 51.51
N LEU A 268 -31.11 -15.03 51.08
CA LEU A 268 -30.56 -15.28 49.74
C LEU A 268 -31.55 -15.01 48.60
N VAL A 269 -32.85 -15.27 48.82
CA VAL A 269 -33.91 -14.91 47.87
C VAL A 269 -34.01 -13.40 47.70
N GLN A 270 -33.85 -12.64 48.79
CA GLN A 270 -33.86 -11.17 48.73
C GLN A 270 -32.67 -10.63 47.93
N VAL A 271 -31.47 -11.18 48.15
CA VAL A 271 -30.26 -10.83 47.39
C VAL A 271 -30.42 -11.21 45.90
N ALA A 272 -30.95 -12.38 45.59
CA ALA A 272 -31.19 -12.81 44.20
C ALA A 272 -32.20 -11.89 43.48
N ASN A 273 -33.26 -11.45 44.17
CA ASN A 273 -34.22 -10.49 43.63
C ASN A 273 -33.58 -9.11 43.37
N GLU A 274 -32.64 -8.68 44.20
CA GLU A 274 -31.89 -7.44 43.98
C GLU A 274 -31.04 -7.51 42.70
N TYR A 275 -30.33 -8.63 42.49
CA TYR A 275 -29.57 -8.85 41.25
C TYR A 275 -30.48 -8.95 40.01
N TYR A 276 -31.65 -9.59 40.12
CA TYR A 276 -32.64 -9.63 39.04
C TYR A 276 -33.12 -8.21 38.67
N ASN A 277 -33.41 -7.36 39.67
CA ASN A 277 -33.80 -5.98 39.43
C ASN A 277 -32.67 -5.16 38.77
N ARG A 278 -31.42 -5.38 39.17
CA ARG A 278 -30.25 -4.73 38.53
C ARG A 278 -30.09 -5.15 37.07
N LEU A 279 -30.27 -6.44 36.76
CA LEU A 279 -30.28 -6.95 35.38
C LEU A 279 -31.41 -6.32 34.57
N HIS A 280 -32.62 -6.29 35.12
CA HIS A 280 -33.78 -5.70 34.44
C HIS A 280 -33.57 -4.22 34.12
N VAL A 281 -32.99 -3.45 35.04
CA VAL A 281 -32.64 -2.03 34.82
C VAL A 281 -31.56 -1.89 33.74
N ALA A 282 -30.52 -2.74 33.76
CA ALA A 282 -29.48 -2.75 32.73
C ALA A 282 -30.05 -3.07 31.34
N SER A 283 -30.92 -4.08 31.22
CA SER A 283 -31.60 -4.43 29.97
C SER A 283 -32.55 -3.34 29.48
N SER A 284 -33.25 -2.65 30.39
CA SER A 284 -34.16 -1.56 30.03
C SER A 284 -33.42 -0.35 29.44
N ARG A 285 -32.15 -0.13 29.81
CA ARG A 285 -31.29 0.91 29.24
C ARG A 285 -30.87 0.63 27.79
N LEU A 286 -30.89 -0.63 27.34
CA LEU A 286 -30.60 -1.00 25.94
C LEU A 286 -31.82 -0.87 25.02
N ILE A 287 -33.03 -0.95 25.58
CA ILE A 287 -34.26 -0.91 24.79
C ILE A 287 -34.73 0.54 24.58
N ASN A 288 -34.45 1.42 25.54
CA ASN A 288 -34.93 2.80 25.56
C ASN A 288 -33.86 3.85 25.27
N GLY A 289 -32.61 3.44 25.06
CA GLY A 289 -31.50 4.29 24.59
C GLY A 289 -31.41 4.21 23.07
#